data_AF-A0A382MD95-F1
#
_entry.id   AF-A0A382MD95-F1
#
_cell.length_a   1.000
_cell.length_b   1.000
_cell.length_c   1.000
_cell.angle_alpha   90.00
_cell.angle_beta   90.00
_cell.angle_gamma   90.00
#
_symmetry.space_group_name_H-M   'P 1'
#
loop_
_entity.id
_entity.type
_entity.pdbx_description
1 polymer ?
#
loop_
_entity_poly.entity_id
_entity_poly.type
_entity_poly.pdbx_seq_one_letter_code
_entity_poly.pdbx_strand_id
1 'polypeptide(L)'
;MAGIDQTLEGIEAVFLDLDGTLYLGDQLIEGALDFLARLEGSGTRRFFLSNNSSRSVDQYVEKLRGMGVPASPGDVLLSTHDLLAW
;
A
#
# COMPACT_ATOMS: atom_id res chain seq x y z
N MET A 1 -15.55 22.86 -6.13
CA MET A 1 -14.76 21.75 -6.69
C MET A 1 -15.67 20.55 -6.73
N ALA A 2 -15.93 19.95 -7.90
CA ALA A 2 -16.70 18.72 -7.97
C ALA A 2 -16.01 17.68 -7.07
N GLY A 3 -16.73 17.13 -6.10
CA GLY A 3 -16.16 16.20 -5.14
C GLY A 3 -15.60 14.99 -5.87
N ILE A 4 -14.37 14.60 -5.56
CA ILE A 4 -13.81 13.33 -5.99
C ILE A 4 -14.73 12.24 -5.45
N ASP A 5 -15.14 11.28 -6.28
CA ASP A 5 -15.92 10.13 -5.85
C ASP A 5 -15.12 9.34 -4.80
N GLN A 6 -15.73 9.18 -3.61
CA GLN A 6 -15.12 8.51 -2.47
C GLN A 6 -15.67 7.09 -2.29
N THR A 7 -16.54 6.62 -3.17
CA THR A 7 -17.10 5.28 -3.08
C THR A 7 -16.05 4.22 -3.43
N LEU A 8 -16.14 3.07 -2.76
CA LEU A 8 -15.33 1.88 -3.03
C LEU A 8 -16.21 0.75 -3.61
N GLU A 9 -17.42 1.08 -4.04
CA GLU A 9 -18.41 0.11 -4.52
C GLU A 9 -17.90 -0.58 -5.80
N GLY A 10 -17.88 -1.92 -5.78
CA GLY A 10 -17.35 -2.72 -6.88
C GLY A 10 -15.82 -2.82 -6.96
N ILE A 11 -15.07 -2.16 -6.05
CA ILE A 11 -13.61 -2.28 -6.00
C ILE A 11 -13.20 -3.46 -5.12
N GLU A 12 -12.66 -4.51 -5.74
CA GLU A 12 -12.21 -5.71 -5.02
C GLU A 12 -10.83 -5.57 -4.39
N ALA A 13 -9.94 -4.81 -5.02
CA ALA A 13 -8.56 -4.63 -4.58
C ALA A 13 -7.98 -3.29 -5.04
N VAL A 14 -7.09 -2.73 -4.23
CA VAL A 14 -6.30 -1.54 -4.54
C VAL A 14 -4.81 -1.85 -4.42
N PHE A 15 -4.04 -1.41 -5.41
CA PHE A 15 -2.58 -1.52 -5.42
C PHE A 15 -2.01 -0.12 -5.20
N LEU A 16 -1.37 0.08 -4.06
CA LEU A 16 -0.79 1.34 -3.63
C LEU A 16 0.68 1.37 -3.99
N ASP A 17 1.07 2.31 -4.83
CA ASP A 17 2.47 2.72 -4.89
C ASP A 17 2.91 3.30 -3.53
N LEU A 18 4.21 3.24 -3.26
CA LEU A 18 4.77 3.58 -1.95
C LEU A 18 5.41 4.98 -1.93
N ASP A 19 6.56 5.13 -2.58
CA ASP A 19 7.37 6.35 -2.53
C ASP A 19 6.72 7.48 -3.36
N GLY A 20 6.26 8.54 -2.69
CA GLY A 20 5.57 9.67 -3.30
C GLY A 20 4.05 9.49 -3.40
N THR A 21 3.52 8.33 -3.01
CA THR A 21 2.08 8.00 -3.04
C THR A 21 1.53 7.70 -1.65
N LEU A 22 2.16 6.78 -0.90
CA LEU A 22 1.76 6.47 0.48
C LEU A 22 2.58 7.27 1.50
N TYR A 23 3.87 7.46 1.22
CA TYR A 23 4.80 8.18 2.08
C TYR A 23 5.82 8.98 1.26
N LEU A 24 6.45 9.97 1.88
CA LEU A 24 7.63 10.66 1.36
C LEU A 24 8.77 10.51 2.37
N GLY A 25 9.82 9.78 1.99
CA GLY A 25 10.88 9.41 2.93
C GLY A 25 10.34 8.48 4.02
N ASP A 26 10.33 8.94 5.26
CA ASP A 26 9.82 8.17 6.43
C ASP A 26 8.59 8.84 7.07
N GLN A 27 7.82 9.60 6.28
CA GLN A 27 6.60 10.27 6.71
C GLN A 27 5.44 9.89 5.79
N LEU A 28 4.31 9.48 6.38
CA LEU A 28 3.10 9.20 5.62
C LEU A 28 2.53 10.50 5.03
N ILE A 29 1.94 10.37 3.84
CA ILE A 29 1.15 11.45 3.25
C ILE A 29 -0.14 11.62 4.08
N GLU A 30 -0.57 12.87 4.25
CA GLU A 30 -1.81 13.21 4.96
C GLU A 30 -3.01 12.45 4.36
N GLY A 31 -3.81 11.82 5.21
CA GLY A 31 -4.96 11.00 4.80
C GLY A 31 -4.62 9.57 4.36
N ALA A 32 -3.34 9.17 4.31
CA ALA A 32 -2.96 7.80 3.95
C ALA A 32 -3.57 6.75 4.90
N LEU A 33 -3.47 6.97 6.22
CA LEU A 33 -4.05 6.04 7.20
C LEU A 33 -5.59 6.00 7.11
N ASP A 34 -6.23 7.15 6.92
CA ASP A 34 -7.69 7.21 6.77
C ASP A 34 -8.16 6.47 5.51
N PHE A 35 -7.39 6.56 4.43
CA PHE A 35 -7.67 5.80 3.22
C PHE A 35 -7.51 4.29 3.45
N LEU A 36 -6.44 3.85 4.09
CA LEU A 36 -6.22 2.44 4.40
C LEU A 36 -7.32 1.90 5.32
N ALA A 37 -7.76 2.67 6.31
CA ALA A 37 -8.87 2.31 7.19
C ALA A 37 -10.21 2.18 6.43
N ARG A 38 -10.43 3.03 5.41
CA ARG A 38 -11.61 2.91 4.53
C ARG A 38 -11.58 1.65 3.66
N LEU A 39 -10.41 1.27 3.14
CA LEU A 39 -10.26 0.00 2.41
C LEU A 39 -10.57 -1.19 3.33
N GLU A 40 -10.04 -1.19 4.55
CA GLU A 40 -10.31 -2.24 5.54
C GLU A 40 -11.80 -2.30 5.91
N GLY A 41 -12.42 -1.16 6.21
CA GLY A 41 -13.84 -1.08 6.58
C GLY A 41 -14.82 -1.45 5.46
N SER A 42 -14.39 -1.39 4.20
CA SER A 42 -15.18 -1.80 3.03
C SER A 42 -14.93 -3.24 2.60
N GLY A 43 -13.94 -3.92 3.17
CA GLY A 43 -13.51 -5.26 2.74
C GLY A 43 -12.71 -5.27 1.43
N THR A 44 -12.34 -4.10 0.90
CA THR A 44 -11.47 -3.99 -0.27
C THR A 44 -10.05 -4.40 0.10
N ARG A 45 -9.50 -5.38 -0.62
CA ARG A 45 -8.11 -5.83 -0.40
C ARG A 45 -7.13 -4.73 -0.77
N ARG A 46 -5.97 -4.70 -0.11
CA ARG A 46 -4.90 -3.76 -0.45
C ARG A 46 -3.56 -4.45 -0.60
N PHE A 47 -2.79 -3.98 -1.56
CA PHE A 47 -1.41 -4.40 -1.78
C PHE A 47 -0.51 -3.18 -1.91
N PHE A 48 0.67 -3.25 -1.32
CA PHE A 48 1.73 -2.25 -1.43
C PHE A 48 2.69 -2.65 -2.53
N LEU A 49 2.76 -1.84 -3.58
CA LEU A 49 3.56 -2.10 -4.75
C LEU A 49 4.81 -1.22 -4.72
N SER A 50 5.98 -1.82 -4.94
CA SER A 50 7.21 -1.07 -5.20
C SER A 50 7.98 -1.63 -6.39
N ASN A 51 8.48 -0.74 -7.23
CA ASN A 51 9.41 -1.10 -8.30
C ASN A 51 10.87 -1.14 -7.82
N ASN A 52 11.16 -0.70 -6.60
CA ASN A 52 12.50 -0.66 -6.05
C ASN A 52 12.91 -2.03 -5.51
N SER A 53 13.82 -2.69 -6.24
CA SER A 53 14.34 -4.02 -5.91
C SER A 53 15.53 -4.01 -4.92
N SER A 54 15.93 -2.84 -4.41
CA SER A 54 17.01 -2.75 -3.40
C SER A 54 16.58 -3.18 -2.00
N ARG A 55 15.28 -3.33 -1.76
CA ARG A 55 14.70 -3.73 -0.47
C ARG A 55 13.94 -5.05 -0.59
N SER A 56 14.07 -5.89 0.44
CA SER A 56 13.27 -7.11 0.57
C SER A 56 11.84 -6.81 1.04
N VAL A 57 10.95 -7.79 0.90
CA VAL A 57 9.58 -7.73 1.44
C VAL A 57 9.57 -7.40 2.92
N ASP A 58 10.38 -8.10 3.72
CA ASP A 58 10.44 -7.87 5.16
C ASP A 58 10.90 -6.45 5.51
N GLN A 59 11.84 -5.89 4.73
CA GLN A 59 12.28 -4.50 4.92
C GLN A 59 11.16 -3.50 4.64
N TYR A 60 10.29 -3.77 3.68
CA TYR A 60 9.10 -2.94 3.44
C TYR A 60 8.06 -3.10 4.54
N VAL A 61 7.80 -4.33 4.98
CA VAL A 61 6.87 -4.62 6.08
C VAL A 61 7.30 -3.88 7.34
N GLU A 62 8.57 -3.97 7.73
CA GLU A 62 9.08 -3.28 8.92
C GLU A 62 9.06 -1.76 8.77
N LYS A 63 9.38 -1.23 7.58
CA LYS A 63 9.26 0.21 7.32
C LYS A 63 7.82 0.70 7.45
N LEU A 64 6.86 0.01 6.84
CA LEU A 64 5.44 0.35 6.89
C LEU A 64 4.91 0.30 8.32
N ARG A 65 5.24 -0.75 9.07
CA ARG A 65 4.90 -0.88 10.49
C ARG A 65 5.52 0.23 11.34
N GLY A 66 6.76 0.62 11.05
CA GLY A 66 7.43 1.75 11.70
C GLY A 66 6.73 3.09 11.49
N MET A 67 5.96 3.22 10.40
CA MET A 67 5.10 4.38 10.13
C MET A 67 3.67 4.21 10.64
N GLY A 68 3.37 3.12 11.35
CA GLY A 68 2.03 2.82 11.88
C GLY A 68 1.08 2.17 10.87
N VAL A 69 1.57 1.74 9.71
CA VAL A 69 0.78 1.01 8.70
C VAL A 69 0.83 -0.49 9.02
N PRO A 70 -0.29 -1.14 9.32
CA PRO A 70 -0.33 -2.59 9.47
C PRO A 70 0.07 -3.25 8.15
N ALA A 71 1.10 -4.10 8.14
CA ALA A 71 1.52 -4.79 6.92
C ALA A 71 1.98 -6.21 7.27
N SER A 72 1.71 -7.13 6.34
CA SER A 72 2.20 -8.50 6.32
C SER A 72 2.97 -8.75 5.02
N PRO A 73 3.83 -9.77 4.95
CA PRO A 73 4.56 -10.08 3.71
C PRO A 73 3.67 -10.30 2.49
N GLY A 74 2.47 -10.87 2.68
CA GLY A 74 1.50 -11.09 1.59
C GLY A 74 0.84 -9.81 1.07
N ASP A 75 0.99 -8.68 1.78
CA ASP A 75 0.49 -7.39 1.33
C ASP A 75 1.49 -6.68 0.41
N VAL A 76 2.75 -7.13 0.32
CA VAL A 76 3.81 -6.42 -0.40
C VAL A 76 4.12 -7.11 -1.72
N LEU A 77 4.05 -6.34 -2.80
CA LEU A 77 4.44 -6.74 -4.14
C LEU A 77 5.63 -5.89 -4.60
N LEU A 78 6.62 -6.58 -5.13
CA LEU A 78 7.87 -6.05 -5.66
C LEU A 78 7.94 -6.38 -7.14
N SER A 79 8.60 -5.54 -7.93
CA SER A 79 8.81 -5.76 -9.37
C SER A 79 9.43 -7.11 -9.73
N THR A 80 10.07 -7.80 -8.78
CA THR A 80 10.71 -9.11 -8.96
C THR A 80 9.87 -10.30 -8.54
N HIS A 81 8.72 -10.12 -7.88
CA HIS A 81 7.92 -11.24 -7.36
C HIS A 81 7.54 -12.25 -8.45
N ASP A 82 6.96 -11.76 -9.55
CA ASP A 82 6.55 -12.63 -10.65
C ASP A 82 7.72 -13.15 -11.48
N LEU A 83 8.93 -12.58 -11.37
CA LEU A 83 10.10 -13.12 -12.06
C LEU A 83 10.69 -14.35 -11.35
N LEU A 84 10.42 -14.50 -10.05
CA LEU A 84 11.00 -15.54 -9.20
C LEU A 84 10.00 -16.63 -8.81
N ALA A 85 8.70 -16.40 -9.02
CA ALA A 85 7.61 -17.23 -8.50
C ALA A 85 6.80 -18.00 -9.59
N TRP A 86 7.33 -18.14 -10.81
CA TRP A 86 6.74 -19.00 -11.86
C TRP A 86 7.09 -20.48 -11.69
#